data_AF-A0A948ZJ76-F1
#
_entry.id   AF-A0A948ZJ76-F1
#
_cell.length_a   1.000
_cell.length_b   1.000
_cell.length_c   1.000
_cell.angle_alpha   90.00
_cell.angle_beta   90.00
_cell.angle_gamma   90.00
#
_symmetry.space_group_name_H-M   'P 1'
#
loop_
_entity.id
_entity.type
_entity.pdbx_description
1 polymer ?
#
loop_
_entity_poly.entity_id
_entity_poly.type
_entity_poly.pdbx_seq_one_letter_code
_entity_poly.pdbx_strand_id
1 'polypeptide(L)'
;MRQFTLIALLLSLFVTAGSRRAAAQEPAKGQIRVLLTYGGHGFEEKPFYAMFDSLPGVVYTKAEMPKTADLLKPSLKKDYDVIVMFDMTPSFTPEQQKGFVELLNAGIGLVSLHHNIGALQEWEEFRKIIGGIHIPREFTVDGKKYGPSGSTDDQDIRVTVADRRHPITKGINDFSIHDETYHKYYTAPDVKVLLTTDHPKNEPPLAWVKQYGKSRVFYFMLGHGPSAWQNPNYPRILANGIRWVAGDRLAPSEKTQVAAILGVKELRGVAPEFAAVVRRISELGGQFGFDKTGNLVVVDLASNRVSVSDADLPLLLSLPHLTKLKLSGGGISDAGIRQISTLGGLTELSLLDAQVDNAGLEQLARLAGLRSLSIRRSPLLNDEGVPHLKRLSKLVSLGLLEVGITDHGVAELVKSLPQLRQIDLRGCAQVGDAGLEHLRGLKNLKVLRVGGYQVTDASLAIIKNIGTLRGLTIEDAAITDAGLALLVGLPLEEIGISRCYSITDEGFEHIKNFGNLRRLDIRGIPLSGSGLKYLGTMDKLTRVKLSETGVGDAAVTDLRGLKRLTHLCLRQTQITDASLPIIIGLTNLKYLDIGQTGVSDDGVKRLAKSLSKCKIVR
;
A
#
# COMPACT_ATOMS: atom_id res chain seq x y z
N MET A 1 29.98 4.86 69.21
CA MET A 1 28.72 5.37 68.63
C MET A 1 29.03 6.53 67.71
N ARG A 2 28.61 6.43 66.44
CA ARG A 2 28.52 7.47 65.38
C ARG A 2 29.74 8.37 65.18
N GLN A 3 30.45 8.16 64.06
CA GLN A 3 31.37 9.16 63.50
C GLN A 3 30.89 9.67 62.14
N PHE A 4 31.16 10.95 61.96
CA PHE A 4 30.78 11.85 60.87
C PHE A 4 31.55 11.56 59.56
N THR A 5 30.81 11.72 58.47
CA THR A 5 31.12 12.45 57.23
C THR A 5 32.53 12.45 56.61
N LEU A 6 32.52 12.17 55.30
CA LEU A 6 33.09 12.95 54.18
C LEU A 6 34.24 12.29 53.39
N ILE A 7 34.14 12.48 52.06
CA ILE A 7 35.18 12.58 51.03
C ILE A 7 35.26 11.42 50.00
N ALA A 8 35.10 11.87 48.75
CA ALA A 8 35.16 11.18 47.49
C ALA A 8 36.51 10.52 47.19
N LEU A 9 36.52 9.50 46.33
CA LEU A 9 37.64 9.27 45.41
C LEU A 9 37.19 8.58 44.11
N LEU A 10 37.28 9.39 43.04
CA LEU A 10 37.67 9.10 41.66
C LEU A 10 37.67 7.65 41.15
N LEU A 11 36.92 7.47 40.05
CA LEU A 11 37.14 6.43 39.04
C LEU A 11 38.60 6.46 38.55
N SER A 12 39.26 5.31 38.58
CA SER A 12 40.39 5.00 37.69
C SER A 12 40.07 3.72 36.93
N LEU A 13 39.92 3.87 35.61
CA LEU A 13 39.85 2.82 34.62
C LEU A 13 41.03 1.85 34.76
N PHE A 14 40.74 0.55 34.81
CA PHE A 14 41.64 -0.46 34.23
C PHE A 14 40.87 -1.19 33.13
N VAL A 15 41.19 -0.85 31.89
CA VAL A 15 40.78 -1.58 30.69
C VAL A 15 41.75 -2.75 30.54
N THR A 16 41.33 -3.95 30.91
CA THR A 16 41.94 -5.17 30.37
C THR A 16 41.16 -5.54 29.11
N ALA A 17 41.85 -5.41 27.97
CA ALA A 17 41.39 -5.84 26.66
C ALA A 17 41.14 -7.36 26.64
N GLY A 18 39.88 -7.75 26.84
CA GLY A 18 39.37 -9.06 26.47
C GLY A 18 38.50 -8.90 25.23
N SER A 19 38.93 -9.48 24.12
CA SER A 19 38.16 -9.63 22.88
C SER A 19 36.88 -10.43 23.16
N ARG A 20 35.83 -9.74 23.60
CA ARG A 20 34.49 -10.31 23.69
C ARG A 20 34.00 -10.55 22.27
N ARG A 21 33.94 -11.82 21.84
CA ARG A 21 32.99 -12.24 20.81
C ARG A 21 31.64 -11.70 21.22
N ALA A 22 31.05 -10.83 20.40
CA ALA A 22 29.64 -10.47 20.55
C ALA A 22 28.85 -11.78 20.46
N ALA A 23 28.32 -12.23 21.59
CA ALA A 23 27.42 -13.36 21.62
C ALA A 23 26.22 -13.01 20.74
N ALA A 24 26.02 -13.79 19.67
CA ALA A 24 24.83 -13.67 18.84
C ALA A 24 23.60 -13.78 19.75
N GLN A 25 22.73 -12.78 19.67
CA GLN A 25 21.46 -12.71 20.37
C GLN A 25 20.67 -14.02 20.12
N GLU A 26 20.06 -14.60 21.16
CA GLU A 26 19.23 -15.80 20.96
C GLU A 26 18.15 -15.52 19.90
N PRO A 27 18.02 -16.37 18.87
CA PRO A 27 17.19 -16.07 17.71
C PRO A 27 15.70 -16.07 18.04
N ALA A 28 14.97 -15.11 17.45
CA ALA A 28 13.52 -15.08 17.49
C ALA A 28 12.92 -16.28 16.73
N LYS A 29 11.82 -16.86 17.25
CA LYS A 29 11.10 -17.97 16.59
C LYS A 29 10.71 -17.61 15.15
N GLY A 30 11.20 -18.37 14.17
CA GLY A 30 10.75 -18.30 12.76
C GLY A 30 11.67 -17.56 11.79
N GLN A 31 12.91 -17.22 12.17
CA GLN A 31 13.93 -16.66 11.25
C GLN A 31 14.95 -17.73 10.83
N ILE A 32 15.40 -17.69 9.57
CA ILE A 32 16.49 -18.52 9.05
C ILE A 32 17.80 -17.76 9.21
N ARG A 33 18.77 -18.38 9.89
CA ARG A 33 20.09 -17.80 10.17
C ARG A 33 21.05 -18.17 9.04
N VAL A 34 21.48 -17.17 8.29
CA VAL A 34 22.35 -17.31 7.12
C VAL A 34 23.76 -16.86 7.46
N LEU A 35 24.76 -17.69 7.14
CA LEU A 35 26.14 -17.21 6.99
C LEU A 35 26.33 -16.80 5.52
N LEU A 36 26.46 -15.50 5.25
CA LEU A 36 26.67 -14.95 3.92
C LEU A 36 28.17 -14.78 3.67
N THR A 37 28.75 -15.63 2.83
CA THR A 37 30.16 -15.54 2.48
C THR A 37 30.37 -14.65 1.26
N TYR A 38 31.41 -13.82 1.29
CA TYR A 38 31.74 -12.87 0.23
C TYR A 38 33.25 -12.70 0.09
N GLY A 39 33.72 -12.18 -1.04
CA GLY A 39 35.15 -11.94 -1.33
C GLY A 39 35.61 -12.66 -2.60
N GLY A 40 36.85 -12.40 -3.03
CA GLY A 40 37.42 -12.99 -4.26
C GLY A 40 36.93 -12.39 -5.58
N HIS A 41 35.78 -11.72 -5.59
CA HIS A 41 35.25 -10.96 -6.73
C HIS A 41 34.57 -9.67 -6.24
N GLY A 42 34.74 -8.56 -6.97
CA GLY A 42 34.14 -7.27 -6.61
C GLY A 42 32.64 -7.23 -6.91
N PHE A 43 31.88 -6.47 -6.12
CA PHE A 43 30.44 -6.23 -6.34
C PHE A 43 29.98 -4.95 -5.64
N GLU A 44 28.82 -4.42 -6.02
CA GLU A 44 28.23 -3.23 -5.40
C GLU A 44 27.55 -3.55 -4.06
N GLU A 45 28.28 -3.33 -2.96
CA GLU A 45 27.84 -3.72 -1.61
C GLU A 45 26.49 -3.15 -1.16
N LYS A 46 26.26 -1.84 -1.36
CA LYS A 46 25.04 -1.16 -0.88
C LYS A 46 23.77 -1.80 -1.45
N PRO A 47 23.59 -1.88 -2.78
CA PRO A 47 22.40 -2.51 -3.35
C PRO A 47 22.33 -4.03 -3.08
N PHE A 48 23.46 -4.73 -2.98
CA PHE A 48 23.48 -6.15 -2.63
C PHE A 48 22.92 -6.41 -1.24
N TYR A 49 23.41 -5.68 -0.24
CA TYR A 49 22.94 -5.86 1.14
C TYR A 49 21.52 -5.34 1.34
N ALA A 50 21.12 -4.26 0.66
CA ALA A 50 19.73 -3.82 0.66
C ALA A 50 18.77 -4.90 0.12
N MET A 51 19.20 -5.67 -0.89
CA MET A 51 18.43 -6.82 -1.37
C MET A 51 18.32 -7.91 -0.29
N PHE A 52 19.41 -8.26 0.39
CA PHE A 52 19.37 -9.24 1.50
C PHE A 52 18.52 -8.77 2.68
N ASP A 53 18.59 -7.49 3.06
CA ASP A 53 17.77 -6.88 4.12
C ASP A 53 16.26 -6.94 3.79
N SER A 54 15.92 -6.99 2.50
CA SER A 54 14.54 -7.13 2.03
C SER A 54 13.99 -8.56 2.08
N LEU A 55 14.84 -9.59 2.27
CA LEU A 55 14.42 -10.99 2.21
C LEU A 55 13.62 -11.39 3.46
N PRO A 56 12.33 -11.75 3.33
CA PRO A 56 11.48 -11.96 4.49
C PRO A 56 11.89 -13.21 5.28
N GLY A 57 12.09 -13.05 6.59
CA GLY A 57 12.43 -14.15 7.50
C GLY A 57 13.87 -14.65 7.40
N VAL A 58 14.75 -13.91 6.73
CA VAL A 58 16.19 -14.18 6.68
C VAL A 58 16.91 -13.18 7.57
N VAL A 59 17.81 -13.68 8.42
CA VAL A 59 18.80 -12.87 9.13
C VAL A 59 20.18 -13.40 8.77
N TYR A 60 21.13 -12.52 8.49
CA TYR A 60 22.42 -12.93 7.96
C TYR A 60 23.60 -12.31 8.69
N THR A 61 24.68 -13.08 8.78
CA THR A 61 26.00 -12.63 9.24
C THR A 61 26.97 -12.69 8.07
N LYS A 62 27.70 -11.60 7.83
CA LYS A 62 28.70 -11.51 6.76
C LYS A 62 29.99 -12.21 7.18
N ALA A 63 30.60 -12.97 6.26
CA ALA A 63 31.83 -13.70 6.48
C ALA A 63 32.77 -13.55 5.27
N GLU A 64 33.87 -12.82 5.43
CA GLU A 64 34.82 -12.59 4.35
C GLU A 64 35.67 -13.85 4.09
N MET A 65 35.75 -14.29 2.85
CA MET A 65 36.58 -15.42 2.43
C MET A 65 37.86 -14.97 1.73
N PRO A 66 38.99 -15.70 1.87
CA PRO A 66 39.16 -16.95 2.64
C PRO A 66 39.37 -16.75 4.16
N LYS A 67 39.35 -15.51 4.67
CA LYS A 67 39.71 -15.18 6.07
C LYS A 67 38.89 -15.95 7.12
N THR A 68 37.67 -16.35 6.78
CA THR A 68 36.73 -17.02 7.69
C THR A 68 36.46 -18.48 7.33
N ALA A 69 37.26 -19.09 6.45
CA ALA A 69 37.08 -20.48 6.00
C ALA A 69 37.06 -21.49 7.16
N ASP A 70 37.81 -21.23 8.24
CA ASP A 70 37.86 -22.09 9.44
C ASP A 70 36.53 -22.19 10.22
N LEU A 71 35.55 -21.32 9.90
CA LEU A 71 34.18 -21.39 10.41
C LEU A 71 33.39 -22.53 9.75
N LEU A 72 33.74 -22.95 8.54
CA LEU A 72 32.99 -23.88 7.71
C LEU A 72 33.22 -25.34 8.13
N LYS A 73 32.83 -25.66 9.36
CA LYS A 73 32.95 -27.00 9.99
C LYS A 73 31.70 -27.34 10.80
N PRO A 74 31.49 -28.61 11.23
CA PRO A 74 30.22 -29.07 11.80
C PRO A 74 29.65 -28.24 12.96
N SER A 75 30.50 -27.58 13.77
CA SER A 75 30.07 -26.70 14.85
C SER A 75 29.21 -25.52 14.38
N LEU A 76 29.34 -25.10 13.10
CA LEU A 76 28.60 -23.98 12.53
C LEU A 76 27.08 -24.16 12.58
N LYS A 77 26.59 -25.41 12.52
CA LYS A 77 25.15 -25.72 12.58
C LYS A 77 24.47 -25.26 13.87
N LYS A 78 25.23 -25.01 14.93
CA LYS A 78 24.69 -24.45 16.18
C LYS A 78 24.19 -23.02 15.96
N ASP A 79 24.89 -22.27 15.12
CA ASP A 79 24.71 -20.83 14.95
C ASP A 79 23.96 -20.48 13.67
N TYR A 80 24.06 -21.32 12.63
CA TYR A 80 23.48 -21.06 11.31
C TYR A 80 22.72 -22.25 10.74
N ASP A 81 21.70 -21.95 9.95
CA ASP A 81 20.84 -22.92 9.27
C ASP A 81 21.26 -23.10 7.81
N VAL A 82 21.77 -22.04 7.18
CA VAL A 82 22.14 -21.99 5.76
C VAL A 82 23.45 -21.23 5.57
N ILE A 83 24.25 -21.69 4.61
CA ILE A 83 25.37 -20.93 4.04
C ILE A 83 24.94 -20.40 2.68
N VAL A 84 25.09 -19.10 2.44
CA VAL A 84 24.92 -18.50 1.12
C VAL A 84 26.29 -18.01 0.65
N MET A 85 26.78 -18.60 -0.44
CA MET A 85 28.09 -18.32 -0.99
C MET A 85 27.99 -17.34 -2.16
N PHE A 86 28.43 -16.11 -1.92
CA PHE A 86 28.64 -15.06 -2.93
C PHE A 86 30.13 -14.67 -2.97
N ASP A 87 31.01 -15.64 -2.80
CA ASP A 87 32.46 -15.49 -2.86
C ASP A 87 33.07 -16.28 -4.03
N MET A 88 34.27 -15.90 -4.47
CA MET A 88 35.07 -16.62 -5.44
C MET A 88 36.41 -17.04 -4.82
N THR A 89 36.35 -17.79 -3.71
CA THR A 89 37.54 -18.20 -2.96
C THR A 89 38.46 -19.09 -3.80
N PRO A 90 39.79 -18.83 -3.86
CA PRO A 90 40.69 -19.59 -4.73
C PRO A 90 40.92 -21.03 -4.27
N SER A 91 41.12 -21.27 -2.97
CA SER A 91 41.43 -22.59 -2.43
C SER A 91 41.06 -22.72 -0.95
N PHE A 92 40.89 -23.97 -0.52
CA PHE A 92 40.80 -24.38 0.88
C PHE A 92 41.94 -25.35 1.21
N THR A 93 42.46 -25.29 2.43
CA THR A 93 43.39 -26.31 2.92
C THR A 93 42.70 -27.68 3.03
N PRO A 94 43.44 -28.80 3.04
CA PRO A 94 42.83 -30.13 3.21
C PRO A 94 41.93 -30.24 4.46
N GLU A 95 42.29 -29.57 5.55
CA GLU A 95 41.51 -29.53 6.79
C GLU A 95 40.19 -28.76 6.60
N GLN A 96 40.23 -27.63 5.88
CA GLN A 96 39.05 -26.83 5.56
C GLN A 96 38.12 -27.57 4.59
N GLN A 97 38.66 -28.23 3.57
CA GLN A 97 37.91 -29.09 2.64
C GLN A 97 37.18 -30.21 3.40
N LYS A 98 37.91 -30.91 4.28
CA LYS A 98 37.34 -31.96 5.15
C LYS A 98 36.23 -31.39 6.05
N GLY A 99 36.48 -30.28 6.72
CA GLY A 99 35.51 -29.62 7.60
C GLY A 99 34.23 -29.22 6.86
N PHE A 100 34.35 -28.69 5.64
CA PHE A 100 33.19 -28.30 4.84
C PHE A 100 32.36 -29.50 4.39
N VAL A 101 33.00 -30.58 3.95
CA VAL A 101 32.29 -31.84 3.61
C VAL A 101 31.59 -32.45 4.82
N GLU A 102 32.24 -32.48 5.99
CA GLU A 102 31.62 -32.95 7.24
C GLU A 102 30.42 -32.09 7.63
N LEU A 103 30.51 -30.78 7.45
CA LEU A 103 29.42 -29.84 7.71
C LEU A 103 28.21 -30.09 6.79
N LEU A 104 28.43 -30.35 5.50
CA LEU A 104 27.36 -30.72 4.56
C LEU A 104 26.76 -32.10 4.87
N ASN A 105 27.60 -33.06 5.28
CA ASN A 105 27.12 -34.35 5.75
C ASN A 105 26.33 -34.26 7.07
N ALA A 106 26.56 -33.22 7.87
CA ALA A 106 25.72 -32.89 9.01
C ALA A 106 24.38 -32.25 8.59
N GLY A 107 24.23 -31.79 7.34
CA GLY A 107 22.98 -31.30 6.76
C GLY A 107 22.70 -29.83 7.00
N ILE A 108 23.69 -28.95 6.82
CA ILE A 108 23.45 -27.50 6.71
C ILE A 108 22.91 -27.17 5.30
N GLY A 109 22.03 -26.19 5.15
CA GLY A 109 21.61 -25.75 3.81
C GLY A 109 22.74 -25.03 3.08
N LEU A 110 22.83 -25.19 1.75
CA LEU A 110 23.84 -24.51 0.93
C LEU A 110 23.21 -23.82 -0.28
N VAL A 111 23.43 -22.52 -0.42
CA VAL A 111 23.15 -21.76 -1.64
C VAL A 111 24.47 -21.28 -2.23
N SER A 112 24.70 -21.54 -3.51
CA SER A 112 25.86 -21.06 -4.28
C SER A 112 25.36 -20.08 -5.35
N LEU A 113 25.91 -18.87 -5.38
CA LEU A 113 25.42 -17.77 -6.19
C LEU A 113 26.44 -17.31 -7.21
N HIS A 114 25.96 -17.06 -8.42
CA HIS A 114 26.64 -16.31 -9.48
C HIS A 114 28.10 -16.74 -9.68
N HIS A 115 29.08 -15.88 -9.40
CA HIS A 115 30.51 -16.16 -9.59
C HIS A 115 31.08 -17.25 -8.68
N ASN A 116 30.33 -17.76 -7.69
CA ASN A 116 30.80 -18.86 -6.83
C ASN A 116 31.05 -20.16 -7.61
N ILE A 117 30.46 -20.33 -8.79
CA ILE A 117 30.81 -21.43 -9.72
C ILE A 117 32.27 -21.39 -10.19
N GLY A 118 32.93 -20.23 -10.05
CA GLY A 118 34.35 -20.00 -10.29
C GLY A 118 35.24 -20.21 -9.05
N ALA A 119 34.68 -20.55 -7.88
CA ALA A 119 35.45 -20.78 -6.66
C ALA A 119 36.09 -22.18 -6.64
N LEU A 120 37.12 -22.35 -5.81
CA LEU A 120 37.71 -23.63 -5.41
C LEU A 120 38.06 -24.57 -6.59
N GLN A 121 38.59 -24.00 -7.67
CA GLN A 121 38.77 -24.63 -8.97
C GLN A 121 39.63 -25.91 -8.97
N GLU A 122 40.59 -25.99 -8.06
CA GLU A 122 41.49 -27.15 -7.95
C GLU A 122 40.91 -28.26 -7.04
N TRP A 123 39.76 -28.03 -6.40
CA TRP A 123 39.09 -29.01 -5.55
C TRP A 123 37.93 -29.68 -6.27
N GLU A 124 38.19 -30.86 -6.84
CA GLU A 124 37.20 -31.59 -7.66
C GLU A 124 35.87 -31.85 -6.92
N GLU A 125 35.92 -32.08 -5.61
CA GLU A 125 34.71 -32.34 -4.82
C GLU A 125 33.76 -31.14 -4.78
N PHE A 126 34.28 -29.90 -4.86
CA PHE A 126 33.43 -28.71 -4.86
C PHE A 126 32.48 -28.67 -6.06
N ARG A 127 32.97 -29.05 -7.26
CA ARG A 127 32.10 -29.19 -8.45
C ARG A 127 30.98 -30.20 -8.21
N LYS A 128 31.25 -31.28 -7.46
CA LYS A 128 30.26 -32.32 -7.15
C LYS A 128 29.24 -31.84 -6.13
N ILE A 129 29.67 -30.98 -5.18
CA ILE A 129 28.82 -30.32 -4.19
C ILE A 129 27.80 -29.41 -4.87
N ILE A 130 28.26 -28.43 -5.66
CA ILE A 130 27.36 -27.43 -6.27
C ILE A 130 26.72 -27.91 -7.59
N GLY A 131 27.27 -28.95 -8.20
CA GLY A 131 26.75 -29.54 -9.44
C GLY A 131 27.16 -28.78 -10.72
N GLY A 132 28.16 -27.90 -10.65
CA GLY A 132 28.70 -27.17 -11.80
C GLY A 132 30.08 -26.59 -11.54
N ILE A 133 30.74 -26.13 -12.59
CA ILE A 133 32.04 -25.43 -12.52
C ILE A 133 32.25 -24.52 -13.74
N HIS A 134 32.74 -23.30 -13.52
CA HIS A 134 33.21 -22.41 -14.58
C HIS A 134 34.64 -22.79 -14.93
N ILE A 135 34.88 -23.11 -16.19
CA ILE A 135 36.06 -23.86 -16.64
C ILE A 135 37.20 -22.88 -16.93
N PRO A 136 38.31 -22.88 -16.18
CA PRO A 136 39.34 -21.85 -16.28
C PRO A 136 40.37 -22.14 -17.39
N ARG A 137 40.51 -23.41 -17.75
CA ARG A 137 41.41 -23.95 -18.79
C ARG A 137 40.80 -25.23 -19.33
N GLU A 138 41.32 -25.77 -20.43
CA GLU A 138 40.83 -27.04 -20.98
C GLU A 138 40.71 -28.10 -19.87
N PHE A 139 39.49 -28.64 -19.74
CA PHE A 139 39.13 -29.51 -18.63
C PHE A 139 38.35 -30.71 -19.15
N THR A 140 38.66 -31.90 -18.63
CA THR A 140 37.95 -33.12 -19.00
C THR A 140 37.13 -33.59 -17.82
N VAL A 141 35.81 -33.74 -18.03
CA VAL A 141 34.89 -34.29 -17.05
C VAL A 141 34.26 -35.54 -17.64
N ASP A 142 34.44 -36.68 -16.97
CA ASP A 142 33.85 -37.97 -17.36
C ASP A 142 34.10 -38.33 -18.84
N GLY A 143 35.32 -38.03 -19.33
CA GLY A 143 35.75 -38.28 -20.71
C GLY A 143 35.34 -37.22 -21.74
N LYS A 144 34.51 -36.23 -21.39
CA LYS A 144 34.13 -35.11 -22.26
C LYS A 144 35.06 -33.92 -22.05
N LYS A 145 35.65 -33.43 -23.14
CA LYS A 145 36.48 -32.22 -23.14
C LYS A 145 35.63 -30.96 -23.16
N TYR A 146 36.03 -29.99 -22.37
CA TYR A 146 35.46 -28.65 -22.32
C TYR A 146 36.57 -27.62 -22.52
N GLY A 147 36.29 -26.60 -23.34
CA GLY A 147 37.15 -25.42 -23.44
C GLY A 147 36.93 -24.44 -22.29
N PRO A 148 37.73 -23.37 -22.20
CA PRO A 148 37.55 -22.35 -21.18
C PRO A 148 36.16 -21.70 -21.30
N SER A 149 35.51 -21.55 -20.14
CA SER A 149 34.28 -20.79 -20.00
C SER A 149 34.56 -19.30 -20.17
N GLY A 150 33.52 -18.55 -20.46
CA GLY A 150 33.59 -17.10 -20.54
C GLY A 150 32.23 -16.50 -20.23
N SER A 151 32.24 -15.18 -20.06
CA SER A 151 31.05 -14.43 -19.72
C SER A 151 30.82 -13.26 -20.67
N THR A 152 29.60 -12.73 -20.66
CA THR A 152 29.26 -11.49 -21.38
C THR A 152 28.31 -10.70 -20.52
N ASP A 153 28.73 -9.51 -20.12
CA ASP A 153 27.94 -8.55 -19.34
C ASP A 153 26.83 -7.92 -20.18
N ASP A 154 25.92 -7.21 -19.51
CA ASP A 154 24.95 -6.31 -20.13
C ASP A 154 24.02 -7.01 -21.14
N GLN A 155 23.52 -8.21 -20.79
CA GLN A 155 22.65 -9.02 -21.65
C GLN A 155 21.21 -9.10 -21.11
N ASP A 156 20.24 -9.01 -22.02
CA ASP A 156 18.83 -9.31 -21.72
C ASP A 156 18.57 -10.81 -21.89
N ILE A 157 18.41 -11.50 -20.77
CA ILE A 157 18.22 -12.95 -20.70
C ILE A 157 16.73 -13.25 -20.53
N ARG A 158 16.16 -14.01 -21.46
CA ARG A 158 14.83 -14.61 -21.29
C ARG A 158 14.96 -15.89 -20.45
N VAL A 159 14.40 -15.86 -19.26
CA VAL A 159 14.38 -16.98 -18.30
C VAL A 159 13.07 -17.77 -18.45
N THR A 160 13.21 -19.06 -18.68
CA THR A 160 12.12 -20.05 -18.70
C THR A 160 12.13 -20.88 -17.42
N VAL A 161 10.98 -21.03 -16.79
CA VAL A 161 10.82 -21.84 -15.57
C VAL A 161 10.62 -23.31 -15.95
N ALA A 162 11.68 -24.11 -15.83
CA ALA A 162 11.72 -25.51 -16.24
C ALA A 162 10.88 -26.44 -15.33
N ASP A 163 10.84 -26.18 -14.02
CA ASP A 163 9.94 -26.87 -13.08
C ASP A 163 9.12 -25.86 -12.28
N ARG A 164 7.86 -25.61 -12.70
CA ARG A 164 6.95 -24.66 -12.04
C ARG A 164 6.39 -25.16 -10.71
N ARG A 165 6.58 -26.45 -10.38
CA ARG A 165 6.03 -27.07 -9.16
C ARG A 165 7.03 -27.09 -8.02
N HIS A 166 8.33 -26.90 -8.31
CA HIS A 166 9.35 -26.91 -7.27
C HIS A 166 9.13 -25.75 -6.27
N PRO A 167 9.34 -25.93 -4.95
CA PRO A 167 9.11 -24.89 -3.96
C PRO A 167 9.86 -23.57 -4.25
N ILE A 168 11.04 -23.64 -4.87
CA ILE A 168 11.85 -22.46 -5.23
C ILE A 168 11.16 -21.60 -6.30
N THR A 169 10.51 -22.22 -7.27
CA THR A 169 9.95 -21.61 -8.49
C THR A 169 8.42 -21.55 -8.47
N LYS A 170 7.77 -22.02 -7.40
CA LYS A 170 6.31 -21.98 -7.25
C LYS A 170 5.79 -20.54 -7.34
N GLY A 171 4.92 -20.28 -8.31
CA GLY A 171 4.34 -18.95 -8.54
C GLY A 171 5.29 -17.95 -9.23
N ILE A 172 6.38 -18.44 -9.82
CA ILE A 172 7.24 -17.70 -10.74
C ILE A 172 6.84 -18.08 -12.18
N ASN A 173 6.57 -17.07 -12.99
CA ASN A 173 6.37 -17.23 -14.44
C ASN A 173 7.69 -16.97 -15.17
N ASP A 174 7.77 -17.35 -16.44
CA ASP A 174 8.87 -16.97 -17.31
C ASP A 174 9.04 -15.44 -17.30
N PHE A 175 10.28 -14.96 -17.31
CA PHE A 175 10.61 -13.55 -17.12
C PHE A 175 11.86 -13.16 -17.87
N SER A 176 12.02 -11.86 -18.14
CA SER A 176 13.28 -11.31 -18.63
C SER A 176 14.05 -10.68 -17.49
N ILE A 177 15.37 -10.79 -17.55
CA ILE A 177 16.30 -10.15 -16.61
C ILE A 177 17.51 -9.62 -17.38
N HIS A 178 18.01 -8.47 -16.94
CA HIS A 178 19.21 -7.86 -17.47
C HIS A 178 20.39 -8.19 -16.56
N ASP A 179 21.35 -8.98 -17.04
CA ASP A 179 22.40 -9.60 -16.23
C ASP A 179 23.62 -10.05 -17.07
N GLU A 180 24.60 -10.68 -16.44
CA GLU A 180 25.73 -11.36 -17.09
C GLU A 180 25.37 -12.79 -17.52
N THR A 181 25.80 -13.19 -18.72
CA THR A 181 25.68 -14.58 -19.23
C THR A 181 26.98 -15.36 -19.04
N TYR A 182 26.90 -16.68 -18.82
CA TYR A 182 28.02 -17.61 -18.80
C TYR A 182 27.90 -18.67 -19.91
N HIS A 183 28.95 -18.89 -20.69
CA HIS A 183 29.00 -19.94 -21.71
C HIS A 183 30.08 -20.98 -21.43
N LYS A 184 29.86 -22.22 -21.91
CA LYS A 184 30.80 -23.34 -21.80
C LYS A 184 31.15 -23.75 -20.36
N TYR A 185 30.31 -23.44 -19.37
CA TYR A 185 30.47 -24.01 -18.03
C TYR A 185 29.93 -25.43 -17.98
N TYR A 186 30.46 -26.24 -17.07
CA TYR A 186 29.97 -27.59 -16.84
C TYR A 186 28.79 -27.57 -15.88
N THR A 187 27.76 -28.35 -16.20
CA THR A 187 26.66 -28.70 -15.30
C THR A 187 26.58 -30.22 -15.19
N ALA A 188 26.48 -30.75 -13.98
CA ALA A 188 26.43 -32.19 -13.75
C ALA A 188 25.08 -32.77 -14.25
N PRO A 189 25.07 -33.99 -14.84
CA PRO A 189 23.87 -34.56 -15.43
C PRO A 189 22.78 -34.94 -14.41
N ASP A 190 23.15 -35.06 -13.13
CA ASP A 190 22.26 -35.44 -12.04
C ASP A 190 21.65 -34.25 -11.29
N VAL A 191 21.90 -33.01 -11.73
CA VAL A 191 21.23 -31.84 -11.15
C VAL A 191 19.78 -31.75 -11.65
N LYS A 192 18.91 -31.20 -10.81
CA LYS A 192 17.55 -30.85 -11.22
C LYS A 192 17.49 -29.38 -11.61
N VAL A 193 17.43 -29.10 -12.91
CA VAL A 193 17.29 -27.75 -13.45
C VAL A 193 15.94 -27.15 -13.09
N LEU A 194 15.94 -25.91 -12.61
CA LEU A 194 14.75 -25.15 -12.21
C LEU A 194 14.47 -23.98 -13.14
N LEU A 195 15.52 -23.31 -13.61
CA LEU A 195 15.47 -22.19 -14.54
C LEU A 195 16.39 -22.48 -15.72
N THR A 196 15.94 -22.15 -16.92
CA THR A 196 16.71 -22.33 -18.16
C THR A 196 16.57 -21.12 -19.07
N THR A 197 17.45 -20.99 -20.06
CA THR A 197 17.34 -19.98 -21.12
C THR A 197 17.68 -20.59 -22.48
N ASP A 198 17.22 -19.94 -23.55
CA ASP A 198 17.62 -20.16 -24.93
C ASP A 198 18.60 -19.08 -25.44
N HIS A 199 19.12 -18.21 -24.54
CA HIS A 199 20.04 -17.14 -24.91
C HIS A 199 21.34 -17.71 -25.52
N PRO A 200 21.76 -17.26 -26.72
CA PRO A 200 22.84 -17.91 -27.48
C PRO A 200 24.23 -17.80 -26.83
N LYS A 201 24.41 -16.86 -25.90
CA LYS A 201 25.66 -16.68 -25.13
C LYS A 201 25.61 -17.31 -23.73
N ASN A 202 24.59 -18.11 -23.42
CA ASN A 202 24.49 -18.78 -22.13
C ASN A 202 24.33 -20.30 -22.31
N GLU A 203 24.89 -21.11 -21.41
CA GLU A 203 24.44 -22.50 -21.33
C GLU A 203 22.99 -22.54 -20.83
N PRO A 204 22.15 -23.50 -21.25
CA PRO A 204 20.73 -23.46 -20.90
C PRO A 204 20.45 -23.35 -19.38
N PRO A 205 21.08 -24.13 -18.47
CA PRO A 205 20.70 -24.12 -17.05
C PRO A 205 21.10 -22.86 -16.29
N LEU A 206 20.14 -22.04 -15.85
CA LEU A 206 20.39 -20.83 -15.04
C LEU A 206 20.32 -21.08 -13.52
N ALA A 207 19.61 -22.12 -13.10
CA ALA A 207 19.49 -22.48 -11.69
C ALA A 207 19.15 -23.96 -11.55
N TRP A 208 19.70 -24.61 -10.54
CA TRP A 208 19.45 -26.02 -10.28
C TRP A 208 19.58 -26.38 -8.81
N VAL A 209 19.01 -27.53 -8.45
CA VAL A 209 19.18 -28.11 -7.11
C VAL A 209 19.85 -29.47 -7.17
N LYS A 210 20.55 -29.80 -6.10
CA LYS A 210 21.21 -31.09 -5.90
C LYS A 210 21.14 -31.49 -4.43
N GLN A 211 21.20 -32.80 -4.17
CA GLN A 211 21.41 -33.33 -2.83
C GLN A 211 22.87 -33.75 -2.70
N TYR A 212 23.57 -33.26 -1.67
CA TYR A 212 24.94 -33.68 -1.35
C TYR A 212 25.00 -34.12 0.12
N GLY A 213 25.25 -35.41 0.35
CA GLY A 213 25.11 -35.97 1.70
C GLY A 213 23.71 -35.70 2.27
N LYS A 214 23.65 -35.07 3.45
CA LYS A 214 22.37 -34.63 4.07
C LYS A 214 21.96 -33.21 3.69
N SER A 215 22.78 -32.47 2.96
CA SER A 215 22.54 -31.10 2.55
C SER A 215 21.73 -30.99 1.26
N ARG A 216 20.73 -30.12 1.29
CA ARG A 216 20.10 -29.58 0.09
C ARG A 216 20.98 -28.44 -0.44
N VAL A 217 21.29 -28.49 -1.72
CA VAL A 217 22.13 -27.50 -2.41
C VAL A 217 21.31 -26.82 -3.50
N PHE A 218 21.38 -25.49 -3.55
CA PHE A 218 20.76 -24.67 -4.60
C PHE A 218 21.84 -23.80 -5.25
N TYR A 219 22.00 -23.94 -6.57
CA TYR A 219 22.84 -23.03 -7.35
C TYR A 219 21.97 -22.07 -8.15
N PHE A 220 22.34 -20.78 -8.15
CA PHE A 220 21.65 -19.74 -8.90
C PHE A 220 22.65 -18.85 -9.63
N MET A 221 22.70 -18.96 -10.96
CA MET A 221 23.70 -18.30 -11.81
C MET A 221 23.52 -16.78 -11.89
N LEU A 222 22.27 -16.31 -11.89
CA LEU A 222 21.99 -14.88 -12.04
C LEU A 222 22.49 -14.10 -10.81
N GLY A 223 22.76 -12.80 -10.99
CA GLY A 223 23.03 -11.87 -9.89
C GLY A 223 24.35 -11.12 -9.96
N HIS A 224 24.80 -10.72 -11.15
CA HIS A 224 26.06 -9.99 -11.33
C HIS A 224 26.07 -8.64 -10.61
N GLY A 225 24.96 -7.90 -10.73
CA GLY A 225 24.88 -6.54 -10.22
C GLY A 225 23.46 -6.05 -9.92
N PRO A 226 23.31 -4.74 -9.63
CA PRO A 226 22.05 -4.16 -9.16
C PRO A 226 20.87 -4.38 -10.11
N SER A 227 21.09 -4.39 -11.42
CA SER A 227 20.05 -4.65 -12.43
C SER A 227 19.36 -6.00 -12.20
N ALA A 228 20.15 -7.03 -11.85
CA ALA A 228 19.62 -8.35 -11.55
C ALA A 228 18.89 -8.38 -10.19
N TRP A 229 19.48 -7.76 -9.15
CA TRP A 229 18.92 -7.76 -7.79
C TRP A 229 17.61 -6.97 -7.66
N GLN A 230 17.42 -5.95 -8.52
CA GLN A 230 16.19 -5.16 -8.58
C GLN A 230 15.06 -5.85 -9.36
N ASN A 231 15.37 -6.90 -10.13
CA ASN A 231 14.33 -7.68 -10.80
C ASN A 231 13.43 -8.34 -9.75
N PRO A 232 12.10 -8.19 -9.81
CA PRO A 232 11.19 -8.66 -8.76
C PRO A 232 11.21 -10.19 -8.56
N ASN A 233 11.65 -10.97 -9.56
CA ASN A 233 11.76 -12.42 -9.45
C ASN A 233 13.03 -12.86 -8.73
N TYR A 234 14.13 -12.10 -8.83
CA TYR A 234 15.42 -12.46 -8.23
C TYR A 234 15.37 -12.67 -6.71
N PRO A 235 14.95 -11.68 -5.87
CA PRO A 235 14.90 -11.86 -4.43
C PRO A 235 13.85 -12.90 -4.02
N ARG A 236 12.79 -13.10 -4.82
CA ARG A 236 11.79 -14.16 -4.58
C ARG A 236 12.40 -15.55 -4.73
N ILE A 237 13.11 -15.79 -5.84
CA ILE A 237 13.79 -17.07 -6.11
C ILE A 237 14.87 -17.31 -5.06
N LEU A 238 15.69 -16.30 -4.73
CA LEU A 238 16.72 -16.42 -3.70
C LEU A 238 16.13 -16.75 -2.33
N ALA A 239 15.11 -16.01 -1.89
CA ALA A 239 14.45 -16.27 -0.61
C ALA A 239 13.83 -17.67 -0.55
N ASN A 240 13.20 -18.13 -1.64
CA ASN A 240 12.65 -19.48 -1.69
C ASN A 240 13.75 -20.55 -1.69
N GLY A 241 14.88 -20.29 -2.36
CA GLY A 241 16.08 -21.11 -2.34
C GLY A 241 16.63 -21.30 -0.93
N ILE A 242 16.87 -20.19 -0.22
CA ILE A 242 17.32 -20.18 1.18
C ILE A 242 16.38 -20.99 2.07
N ARG A 243 15.06 -20.77 1.94
CA ARG A 243 14.05 -21.53 2.71
C ARG A 243 14.08 -23.02 2.40
N TRP A 244 14.17 -23.36 1.13
CA TRP A 244 14.15 -24.75 0.70
C TRP A 244 15.39 -25.52 1.20
N VAL A 245 16.57 -24.90 1.17
CA VAL A 245 17.80 -25.54 1.67
C VAL A 245 17.88 -25.59 3.21
N ALA A 246 17.24 -24.66 3.92
CA ALA A 246 17.10 -24.70 5.37
C ALA A 246 16.24 -25.88 5.87
N GLY A 247 15.43 -26.46 4.98
CA GLY A 247 14.45 -27.49 5.32
C GLY A 247 13.15 -26.89 5.86
N ASP A 248 12.01 -27.46 5.45
CA ASP A 248 10.65 -26.95 5.70
C ASP A 248 10.21 -26.88 7.18
N ARG A 249 11.12 -27.14 8.14
CA ARG A 249 10.88 -27.03 9.59
C ARG A 249 10.97 -25.59 10.13
N LEU A 250 11.45 -24.63 9.33
CA LEU A 250 11.71 -23.24 9.78
C LEU A 250 10.90 -22.18 9.04
N ALA A 251 9.93 -22.55 8.18
CA ALA A 251 9.04 -21.58 7.57
C ALA A 251 8.14 -20.95 8.66
N PRO A 252 8.12 -19.62 8.83
CA PRO A 252 7.04 -18.99 9.57
C PRO A 252 5.73 -19.39 8.90
N SER A 253 4.79 -19.92 9.68
CA SER A 253 3.46 -20.31 9.17
C SER A 253 2.84 -19.14 8.37
N GLU A 254 1.93 -19.42 7.43
CA GLU A 254 1.18 -18.34 6.75
C GLU A 254 0.59 -17.34 7.75
N LYS A 255 0.18 -17.84 8.93
CA LYS A 255 -0.27 -16.98 10.03
C LYS A 255 0.82 -16.06 10.56
N THR A 256 2.07 -16.52 10.67
CA THR A 256 3.19 -15.71 11.14
C THR A 256 3.62 -14.68 10.09
N GLN A 257 3.57 -15.03 8.81
CA GLN A 257 3.85 -14.09 7.71
C GLN A 257 2.80 -12.98 7.66
N VAL A 258 1.53 -13.34 7.78
CA VAL A 258 0.45 -12.35 7.79
C VAL A 258 0.45 -11.55 9.09
N ALA A 259 0.73 -12.14 10.25
CA ALA A 259 0.92 -11.39 11.50
C ALA A 259 2.02 -10.31 11.36
N ALA A 260 3.12 -10.63 10.69
CA ALA A 260 4.20 -9.69 10.40
C ALA A 260 3.75 -8.57 9.43
N ILE A 261 3.04 -8.90 8.34
CA ILE A 261 2.45 -7.90 7.43
C ILE A 261 1.50 -6.96 8.17
N LEU A 262 0.72 -7.49 9.11
CA LEU A 262 -0.23 -6.73 9.91
C LEU A 262 0.42 -5.96 11.08
N GLY A 263 1.71 -6.15 11.35
CA GLY A 263 2.37 -5.58 12.53
C GLY A 263 1.79 -6.07 13.86
N VAL A 264 1.18 -7.25 13.89
CA VAL A 264 0.59 -7.85 15.11
C VAL A 264 1.43 -9.02 15.59
N LYS A 265 1.49 -9.22 16.91
CA LYS A 265 2.22 -10.36 17.51
C LYS A 265 1.62 -11.72 17.14
N GLU A 266 0.32 -11.78 16.88
CA GLU A 266 -0.40 -13.02 16.60
C GLU A 266 -1.71 -12.73 15.85
N LEU A 267 -2.08 -13.53 14.86
CA LEU A 267 -3.39 -13.45 14.19
C LEU A 267 -4.46 -14.11 15.07
N ARG A 268 -5.10 -13.30 15.90
CA ARG A 268 -6.35 -13.70 16.56
C ARG A 268 -7.51 -13.27 15.68
N GLY A 269 -8.36 -14.21 15.28
CA GLY A 269 -9.56 -13.95 14.48
C GLY A 269 -9.42 -14.20 12.97
N VAL A 270 -8.22 -14.09 12.40
CA VAL A 270 -8.02 -14.38 10.97
C VAL A 270 -7.85 -15.88 10.77
N ALA A 271 -8.88 -16.51 10.20
CA ALA A 271 -8.82 -17.90 9.83
C ALA A 271 -7.71 -18.11 8.77
N PRO A 272 -6.88 -19.17 8.89
CA PRO A 272 -5.69 -19.36 8.04
C PRO A 272 -5.99 -19.35 6.54
N GLU A 273 -7.19 -19.75 6.13
CA GLU A 273 -7.68 -19.67 4.75
C GLU A 273 -7.74 -18.24 4.18
N PHE A 274 -7.85 -17.21 5.01
CA PHE A 274 -7.89 -15.81 4.57
C PHE A 274 -6.51 -15.14 4.51
N ALA A 275 -5.44 -15.85 4.89
CA ALA A 275 -4.08 -15.33 4.91
C ALA A 275 -3.60 -14.86 3.54
N ALA A 276 -3.88 -15.64 2.49
CA ALA A 276 -3.56 -15.29 1.11
C ALA A 276 -4.27 -14.01 0.65
N VAL A 277 -5.52 -13.82 1.06
CA VAL A 277 -6.34 -12.64 0.72
C VAL A 277 -5.77 -11.39 1.39
N VAL A 278 -5.51 -11.45 2.69
CA VAL A 278 -4.93 -10.34 3.46
C VAL A 278 -3.56 -9.95 2.93
N ARG A 279 -2.73 -10.94 2.59
CA ARG A 279 -1.43 -10.71 1.96
C ARG A 279 -1.57 -9.98 0.63
N ARG A 280 -2.45 -10.45 -0.26
CA ARG A 280 -2.66 -9.80 -1.57
C ARG A 280 -3.20 -8.38 -1.42
N ILE A 281 -4.16 -8.16 -0.53
CA ILE A 281 -4.67 -6.81 -0.24
C ILE A 281 -3.53 -5.90 0.22
N SER A 282 -2.65 -6.40 1.09
CA SER A 282 -1.51 -5.64 1.60
C SER A 282 -0.45 -5.37 0.51
N GLU A 283 -0.15 -6.35 -0.34
CA GLU A 283 0.74 -6.20 -1.51
C GLU A 283 0.22 -5.15 -2.50
N LEU A 284 -1.11 -5.08 -2.65
CA LEU A 284 -1.77 -4.05 -3.44
C LEU A 284 -1.76 -2.68 -2.75
N GLY A 285 -1.35 -2.57 -1.49
CA GLY A 285 -1.44 -1.33 -0.70
C GLY A 285 -2.86 -1.02 -0.24
N GLY A 286 -3.75 -2.01 -0.22
CA GLY A 286 -5.11 -1.91 0.25
C GLY A 286 -5.26 -1.94 1.77
N GLN A 287 -6.44 -1.59 2.23
CA GLN A 287 -6.83 -1.65 3.64
C GLN A 287 -7.93 -2.70 3.82
N PHE A 288 -8.07 -3.22 5.04
CA PHE A 288 -9.12 -4.17 5.38
C PHE A 288 -9.50 -4.01 6.85
N GLY A 289 -10.64 -4.59 7.22
CA GLY A 289 -11.19 -4.48 8.58
C GLY A 289 -11.91 -5.74 9.01
N PHE A 290 -11.79 -6.03 10.30
CA PHE A 290 -12.39 -7.19 10.95
C PHE A 290 -13.59 -6.79 11.80
N ASP A 291 -14.56 -7.69 11.94
CA ASP A 291 -15.61 -7.55 12.94
C ASP A 291 -15.13 -7.94 14.35
N LYS A 292 -16.01 -7.80 15.35
CA LYS A 292 -15.70 -8.15 16.75
C LYS A 292 -15.40 -9.64 16.97
N THR A 293 -15.80 -10.49 16.04
CA THR A 293 -15.59 -11.95 16.07
C THR A 293 -14.36 -12.37 15.28
N GLY A 294 -13.68 -11.45 14.61
CA GLY A 294 -12.45 -11.68 13.86
C GLY A 294 -12.65 -11.94 12.36
N ASN A 295 -13.87 -11.91 11.83
CA ASN A 295 -14.09 -12.14 10.41
C ASN A 295 -13.67 -10.93 9.59
N LEU A 296 -13.11 -11.16 8.41
CA LEU A 296 -12.79 -10.09 7.46
C LEU A 296 -14.08 -9.60 6.80
N VAL A 297 -14.48 -8.38 7.13
CA VAL A 297 -15.78 -7.81 6.71
C VAL A 297 -15.65 -6.54 5.88
N VAL A 298 -14.46 -5.93 5.83
CA VAL A 298 -14.17 -4.72 5.04
C VAL A 298 -12.93 -4.95 4.18
N VAL A 299 -13.02 -4.57 2.90
CA VAL A 299 -11.87 -4.46 1.99
C VAL A 299 -11.94 -3.11 1.25
N ASP A 300 -10.86 -2.35 1.28
CA ASP A 300 -10.69 -1.07 0.58
C ASP A 300 -9.40 -1.09 -0.26
N LEU A 301 -9.59 -1.28 -1.56
CA LEU A 301 -8.57 -1.23 -2.60
C LEU A 301 -8.67 0.05 -3.43
N ALA A 302 -9.21 1.14 -2.88
CA ALA A 302 -9.37 2.40 -3.62
C ALA A 302 -8.71 3.59 -2.94
N SER A 303 -8.72 3.64 -1.61
CA SER A 303 -8.29 4.83 -0.86
C SER A 303 -6.81 5.16 -1.03
N ASN A 304 -5.98 4.18 -1.39
CA ASN A 304 -4.55 4.37 -1.67
C ASN A 304 -4.23 4.44 -3.18
N ARG A 305 -5.23 4.77 -4.03
CA ARG A 305 -5.10 4.83 -5.51
C ARG A 305 -4.60 3.54 -6.13
N VAL A 306 -4.94 2.42 -5.50
CA VAL A 306 -4.68 1.09 -6.03
C VAL A 306 -5.60 0.88 -7.21
N SER A 307 -5.05 0.46 -8.35
CA SER A 307 -5.85 0.06 -9.51
C SER A 307 -5.98 -1.45 -9.51
N VAL A 308 -7.21 -1.94 -9.48
CA VAL A 308 -7.53 -3.36 -9.56
C VAL A 308 -8.22 -3.69 -10.89
N SER A 309 -8.21 -4.98 -11.23
CA SER A 309 -8.89 -5.51 -12.42
C SER A 309 -9.76 -6.72 -12.08
N ASP A 310 -10.54 -7.18 -13.06
CA ASP A 310 -11.35 -8.40 -12.93
C ASP A 310 -10.55 -9.63 -12.46
N ALA A 311 -9.23 -9.66 -12.72
CA ALA A 311 -8.34 -10.75 -12.30
C ALA A 311 -8.10 -10.81 -10.79
N ASP A 312 -8.31 -9.71 -10.06
CA ASP A 312 -8.15 -9.65 -8.60
C ASP A 312 -9.42 -10.08 -7.84
N LEU A 313 -10.56 -10.15 -8.53
CA LEU A 313 -11.87 -10.42 -7.92
C LEU A 313 -12.08 -11.86 -7.43
N PRO A 314 -11.59 -12.93 -8.09
CA PRO A 314 -11.78 -14.30 -7.62
C PRO A 314 -11.27 -14.52 -6.18
N LEU A 315 -10.21 -13.80 -5.79
CA LEU A 315 -9.69 -13.85 -4.44
C LEU A 315 -10.66 -13.23 -3.42
N LEU A 316 -11.35 -12.16 -3.79
CA LEU A 316 -12.35 -11.51 -2.93
C LEU A 316 -13.62 -12.35 -2.77
N LEU A 317 -13.96 -13.19 -3.77
CA LEU A 317 -15.08 -14.14 -3.68
C LEU A 317 -14.90 -15.18 -2.57
N SER A 318 -13.66 -15.42 -2.15
CA SER A 318 -13.37 -16.35 -1.05
C SER A 318 -13.72 -15.79 0.35
N LEU A 319 -14.21 -14.55 0.45
CA LEU A 319 -14.54 -13.89 1.72
C LEU A 319 -16.06 -13.98 2.04
N PRO A 320 -16.52 -15.01 2.78
CA PRO A 320 -17.96 -15.28 2.96
C PRO A 320 -18.69 -14.24 3.82
N HIS A 321 -17.95 -13.42 4.58
CA HIS A 321 -18.49 -12.43 5.51
C HIS A 321 -18.26 -10.98 5.03
N LEU A 322 -17.84 -10.78 3.77
CA LEU A 322 -17.56 -9.45 3.27
C LEU A 322 -18.85 -8.61 3.24
N THR A 323 -18.84 -7.49 3.97
CA THR A 323 -19.98 -6.56 4.06
C THR A 323 -19.71 -5.21 3.43
N LYS A 324 -18.43 -4.83 3.30
CA LYS A 324 -18.01 -3.56 2.70
C LYS A 324 -16.89 -3.78 1.71
N LEU A 325 -17.08 -3.30 0.48
CA LEU A 325 -16.11 -3.42 -0.59
C LEU A 325 -15.94 -2.08 -1.30
N LYS A 326 -14.71 -1.59 -1.36
CA LYS A 326 -14.34 -0.40 -2.12
C LYS A 326 -13.24 -0.74 -3.10
N LEU A 327 -13.49 -0.52 -4.39
CA LEU A 327 -12.57 -0.81 -5.48
C LEU A 327 -12.33 0.44 -6.33
N SER A 328 -11.13 0.54 -6.91
CA SER A 328 -10.79 1.57 -7.89
C SER A 328 -10.07 0.93 -9.08
N GLY A 329 -10.39 1.34 -10.31
CA GLY A 329 -9.60 0.98 -11.48
C GLY A 329 -10.41 0.68 -12.74
N GLY A 330 -9.90 1.17 -13.87
CA GLY A 330 -10.49 0.97 -15.20
C GLY A 330 -10.50 -0.48 -15.69
N GLY A 331 -9.84 -1.39 -14.98
CA GLY A 331 -9.83 -2.82 -15.27
C GLY A 331 -11.02 -3.59 -14.70
N ILE A 332 -11.93 -2.93 -13.96
CA ILE A 332 -13.17 -3.54 -13.47
C ILE A 332 -14.26 -3.35 -14.53
N SER A 333 -14.64 -4.44 -15.20
CA SER A 333 -15.69 -4.45 -16.23
C SER A 333 -16.98 -5.09 -15.71
N ASP A 334 -18.03 -5.13 -16.52
CA ASP A 334 -19.27 -5.84 -16.16
C ASP A 334 -19.07 -7.35 -15.94
N ALA A 335 -18.00 -7.95 -16.49
CA ALA A 335 -17.62 -9.31 -16.15
C ALA A 335 -17.18 -9.43 -14.68
N GLY A 336 -16.40 -8.47 -14.19
CA GLY A 336 -16.10 -8.34 -12.78
C GLY A 336 -17.32 -8.00 -11.93
N ILE A 337 -18.20 -7.13 -12.42
CA ILE A 337 -19.46 -6.81 -11.72
C ILE A 337 -20.33 -8.06 -11.53
N ARG A 338 -20.41 -8.95 -12.53
CA ARG A 338 -21.10 -10.24 -12.38
C ARG A 338 -20.51 -11.05 -11.23
N GLN A 339 -19.19 -11.09 -11.08
CA GLN A 339 -18.54 -11.76 -9.95
C GLN A 339 -18.91 -11.08 -8.62
N ILE A 340 -18.79 -9.74 -8.53
CA ILE A 340 -19.12 -8.97 -7.33
C ILE A 340 -20.59 -9.19 -6.92
N SER A 341 -21.51 -9.32 -7.87
CA SER A 341 -22.94 -9.56 -7.61
C SER A 341 -23.23 -10.87 -6.88
N THR A 342 -22.27 -11.80 -6.81
CA THR A 342 -22.38 -13.05 -6.04
C THR A 342 -22.10 -12.87 -4.55
N LEU A 343 -21.50 -11.74 -4.14
CA LEU A 343 -21.19 -11.41 -2.75
C LEU A 343 -22.44 -10.92 -2.00
N GLY A 344 -23.40 -11.81 -1.78
CA GLY A 344 -24.72 -11.48 -1.23
C GLY A 344 -24.72 -10.86 0.18
N GLY A 345 -23.59 -10.93 0.91
CA GLY A 345 -23.40 -10.28 2.21
C GLY A 345 -23.11 -8.77 2.15
N LEU A 346 -22.89 -8.21 0.96
CA LEU A 346 -22.52 -6.81 0.81
C LEU A 346 -23.64 -5.86 1.26
N THR A 347 -23.24 -4.90 2.10
CA THR A 347 -24.09 -3.80 2.59
C THR A 347 -23.59 -2.44 2.07
N GLU A 348 -22.30 -2.32 1.76
CA GLU A 348 -21.70 -1.11 1.21
C GLU A 348 -20.78 -1.49 0.04
N LEU A 349 -21.04 -0.92 -1.13
CA LEU A 349 -20.21 -1.09 -2.32
C LEU A 349 -19.85 0.28 -2.90
N SER A 350 -18.57 0.48 -3.17
CA SER A 350 -18.07 1.67 -3.86
C SER A 350 -17.12 1.28 -4.99
N LEU A 351 -17.43 1.75 -6.18
CA LEU A 351 -16.67 1.51 -7.41
C LEU A 351 -16.21 2.87 -7.95
N LEU A 352 -14.89 3.11 -7.93
CA LEU A 352 -14.27 4.28 -8.52
C LEU A 352 -13.59 3.88 -9.83
N ASP A 353 -13.72 4.70 -10.87
CA ASP A 353 -13.00 4.51 -12.13
C ASP A 353 -13.33 3.17 -12.82
N ALA A 354 -14.46 2.54 -12.52
CA ALA A 354 -14.85 1.25 -13.09
C ALA A 354 -15.62 1.42 -14.41
N GLN A 355 -15.50 0.45 -15.31
CA GLN A 355 -16.22 0.43 -16.59
C GLN A 355 -17.58 -0.25 -16.44
N VAL A 356 -18.45 0.34 -15.59
CA VAL A 356 -19.81 -0.15 -15.34
C VAL A 356 -20.78 0.51 -16.30
N ASP A 357 -21.59 -0.27 -17.01
CA ASP A 357 -22.68 0.23 -17.83
C ASP A 357 -24.06 -0.04 -17.19
N ASN A 358 -25.14 0.17 -17.96
CA ASN A 358 -26.51 -0.09 -17.52
C ASN A 358 -26.76 -1.58 -17.17
N ALA A 359 -26.18 -2.51 -17.94
CA ALA A 359 -26.27 -3.94 -17.68
C ALA A 359 -25.48 -4.34 -16.43
N GLY A 360 -24.30 -3.74 -16.23
CA GLY A 360 -23.53 -3.84 -14.99
C GLY A 360 -24.34 -3.41 -13.77
N LEU A 361 -25.01 -2.25 -13.86
CA LEU A 361 -25.87 -1.77 -12.77
C LEU A 361 -27.03 -2.71 -12.48
N GLU A 362 -27.63 -3.33 -13.51
CA GLU A 362 -28.64 -4.37 -13.33
C GLU A 362 -28.09 -5.58 -12.54
N GLN A 363 -26.86 -6.00 -12.81
CA GLN A 363 -26.23 -7.09 -12.04
C GLN A 363 -26.02 -6.69 -10.58
N LEU A 364 -25.54 -5.47 -10.31
CA LEU A 364 -25.38 -4.95 -8.94
C LEU A 364 -26.71 -4.88 -8.20
N ALA A 365 -27.81 -4.61 -8.90
CA ALA A 365 -29.15 -4.57 -8.31
C ALA A 365 -29.61 -5.93 -7.73
N ARG A 366 -28.87 -7.02 -7.96
CA ARG A 366 -29.10 -8.33 -7.32
C ARG A 366 -28.64 -8.37 -5.86
N LEU A 367 -27.76 -7.47 -5.45
CA LEU A 367 -27.27 -7.36 -4.07
C LEU A 367 -28.32 -6.69 -3.17
N ALA A 368 -29.46 -7.35 -2.97
CA ALA A 368 -30.62 -6.82 -2.24
C ALA A 368 -30.35 -6.43 -0.77
N GLY A 369 -29.18 -6.82 -0.23
CA GLY A 369 -28.66 -6.40 1.07
C GLY A 369 -28.03 -5.00 1.11
N LEU A 370 -27.74 -4.40 -0.05
CA LEU A 370 -27.04 -3.11 -0.12
C LEU A 370 -27.82 -1.99 0.56
N ARG A 371 -27.08 -1.23 1.38
CA ARG A 371 -27.52 -0.02 2.07
C ARG A 371 -26.84 1.22 1.51
N SER A 372 -25.61 1.08 0.99
CA SER A 372 -24.88 2.14 0.32
C SER A 372 -24.29 1.63 -0.99
N LEU A 373 -24.53 2.36 -2.07
CA LEU A 373 -23.91 2.13 -3.38
C LEU A 373 -23.30 3.44 -3.86
N SER A 374 -22.04 3.41 -4.26
CA SER A 374 -21.37 4.53 -4.93
C SER A 374 -20.70 4.05 -6.21
N ILE A 375 -21.00 4.69 -7.33
CA ILE A 375 -20.35 4.46 -8.62
C ILE A 375 -19.84 5.81 -9.10
N ARG A 376 -18.56 5.88 -9.44
CA ARG A 376 -17.91 7.10 -9.91
C ARG A 376 -17.11 6.85 -11.18
N ARG A 377 -17.25 7.76 -12.15
CA ARG A 377 -16.54 7.73 -13.44
C ARG A 377 -16.74 6.41 -14.17
N SER A 378 -18.00 6.15 -14.48
CA SER A 378 -18.43 5.03 -15.33
C SER A 378 -19.22 5.62 -16.50
N PRO A 379 -18.54 6.04 -17.58
CA PRO A 379 -19.13 6.93 -18.60
C PRO A 379 -20.24 6.29 -19.43
N LEU A 380 -20.34 4.96 -19.43
CA LEU A 380 -21.39 4.22 -20.14
C LEU A 380 -22.67 4.05 -19.31
N LEU A 381 -22.63 4.40 -18.02
CA LEU A 381 -23.81 4.37 -17.16
C LEU A 381 -24.66 5.63 -17.36
N ASN A 382 -25.93 5.46 -17.67
CA ASN A 382 -26.89 6.55 -17.91
C ASN A 382 -28.28 6.25 -17.33
N ASP A 383 -29.27 7.06 -17.68
CA ASP A 383 -30.64 6.98 -17.16
C ASP A 383 -31.29 5.60 -17.32
N GLU A 384 -30.99 4.85 -18.38
CA GLU A 384 -31.58 3.53 -18.63
C GLU A 384 -31.22 2.50 -17.54
N GLY A 385 -30.10 2.68 -16.85
CA GLY A 385 -29.68 1.81 -15.75
C GLY A 385 -30.49 2.01 -14.45
N VAL A 386 -31.04 3.22 -14.24
CA VAL A 386 -31.65 3.64 -12.97
C VAL A 386 -32.86 2.79 -12.56
N PRO A 387 -33.81 2.42 -13.46
CA PRO A 387 -34.97 1.61 -13.10
C PRO A 387 -34.65 0.24 -12.49
N HIS A 388 -33.46 -0.32 -12.76
CA HIS A 388 -33.05 -1.59 -12.17
C HIS A 388 -32.81 -1.49 -10.66
N LEU A 389 -32.45 -0.29 -10.16
CA LEU A 389 -32.16 -0.05 -8.75
C LEU A 389 -33.35 -0.25 -7.83
N LYS A 390 -34.59 -0.28 -8.34
CA LYS A 390 -35.80 -0.57 -7.54
C LYS A 390 -35.73 -1.87 -6.73
N ARG A 391 -34.86 -2.82 -7.14
CA ARG A 391 -34.61 -4.07 -6.41
C ARG A 391 -33.85 -3.87 -5.10
N LEU A 392 -33.10 -2.77 -4.97
CA LEU A 392 -32.31 -2.43 -3.78
C LEU A 392 -33.16 -1.72 -2.72
N SER A 393 -34.20 -2.39 -2.24
CA SER A 393 -35.18 -1.84 -1.27
C SER A 393 -34.58 -1.38 0.07
N LYS A 394 -33.37 -1.86 0.41
CA LYS A 394 -32.63 -1.47 1.64
C LYS A 394 -31.67 -0.30 1.43
N LEU A 395 -31.54 0.20 0.20
CA LEU A 395 -30.59 1.25 -0.15
C LEU A 395 -31.03 2.58 0.48
N VAL A 396 -30.15 3.18 1.27
CA VAL A 396 -30.37 4.46 1.96
C VAL A 396 -29.42 5.56 1.48
N SER A 397 -28.31 5.18 0.85
CA SER A 397 -27.30 6.09 0.30
C SER A 397 -26.94 5.66 -1.12
N LEU A 398 -27.07 6.59 -2.06
CA LEU A 398 -26.72 6.37 -3.46
C LEU A 398 -25.82 7.50 -3.96
N GLY A 399 -24.66 7.14 -4.50
CA GLY A 399 -23.78 8.04 -5.23
C GLY A 399 -23.63 7.59 -6.67
N LEU A 400 -24.01 8.46 -7.60
CA LEU A 400 -23.76 8.32 -9.04
C LEU A 400 -22.99 9.56 -9.46
N LEU A 401 -21.65 9.48 -9.46
CA LEU A 401 -20.76 10.62 -9.62
C LEU A 401 -20.04 10.58 -10.97
N GLU A 402 -20.02 11.69 -11.71
CA GLU A 402 -19.33 11.77 -13.01
C GLU A 402 -19.79 10.63 -13.96
N VAL A 403 -21.11 10.45 -14.08
CA VAL A 403 -21.78 9.49 -14.97
C VAL A 403 -22.83 10.19 -15.83
N GLY A 404 -23.40 9.49 -16.82
CA GLY A 404 -24.36 10.03 -17.79
C GLY A 404 -25.80 10.15 -17.27
N ILE A 405 -26.00 10.51 -16.00
CA ILE A 405 -27.34 10.75 -15.44
C ILE A 405 -27.81 12.16 -15.81
N THR A 406 -29.07 12.26 -16.24
CA THR A 406 -29.74 13.52 -16.56
C THR A 406 -30.91 13.80 -15.62
N ASP A 407 -31.60 14.91 -15.82
CA ASP A 407 -32.87 15.22 -15.15
C ASP A 407 -33.89 14.08 -15.21
N HIS A 408 -33.97 13.37 -16.34
CA HIS A 408 -34.86 12.22 -16.50
C HIS A 408 -34.47 11.07 -15.56
N GLY A 409 -33.19 10.74 -15.46
CA GLY A 409 -32.67 9.74 -14.52
C GLY A 409 -32.95 10.11 -13.06
N VAL A 410 -32.90 11.40 -12.69
CA VAL A 410 -33.29 11.84 -11.34
C VAL A 410 -34.77 11.56 -11.07
N ALA A 411 -35.66 11.80 -12.04
CA ALA A 411 -37.07 11.46 -11.93
C ALA A 411 -37.28 9.95 -11.71
N GLU A 412 -36.60 9.10 -12.47
CA GLU A 412 -36.66 7.63 -12.34
C GLU A 412 -36.05 7.13 -11.03
N LEU A 413 -35.01 7.80 -10.53
CA LEU A 413 -34.38 7.50 -9.24
C LEU A 413 -35.35 7.72 -8.08
N VAL A 414 -36.09 8.83 -8.10
CA VAL A 414 -37.11 9.15 -7.08
C VAL A 414 -38.24 8.12 -7.10
N LYS A 415 -38.64 7.64 -8.27
CA LYS A 415 -39.64 6.56 -8.42
C LYS A 415 -39.12 5.22 -7.91
N SER A 416 -37.87 4.89 -8.24
CA SER A 416 -37.26 3.59 -7.93
C SER A 416 -36.86 3.44 -6.47
N LEU A 417 -36.44 4.53 -5.81
CA LEU A 417 -35.83 4.50 -4.48
C LEU A 417 -36.37 5.61 -3.55
N PRO A 418 -37.68 5.62 -3.25
CA PRO A 418 -38.31 6.65 -2.42
C PRO A 418 -37.79 6.70 -0.97
N GLN A 419 -37.11 5.65 -0.51
CA GLN A 419 -36.55 5.54 0.84
C GLN A 419 -35.18 6.21 1.02
N LEU A 420 -34.56 6.75 -0.04
CA LEU A 420 -33.22 7.33 0.03
C LEU A 420 -33.11 8.46 1.06
N ARG A 421 -31.97 8.46 1.75
CA ARG A 421 -31.58 9.46 2.74
C ARG A 421 -30.39 10.29 2.30
N GLN A 422 -29.56 9.75 1.40
CA GLN A 422 -28.41 10.45 0.86
C GLN A 422 -28.31 10.23 -0.64
N ILE A 423 -28.10 11.32 -1.37
CA ILE A 423 -27.88 11.34 -2.81
C ILE A 423 -26.63 12.15 -3.11
N ASP A 424 -25.76 11.61 -3.95
CA ASP A 424 -24.60 12.31 -4.52
C ASP A 424 -24.63 12.16 -6.04
N LEU A 425 -24.88 13.26 -6.76
CA LEU A 425 -24.98 13.37 -8.22
C LEU A 425 -23.89 14.28 -8.80
N ARG A 426 -22.85 14.55 -8.04
CA ARG A 426 -21.78 15.46 -8.45
C ARG A 426 -21.10 14.99 -9.74
N GLY A 427 -20.83 15.92 -10.65
CA GLY A 427 -20.26 15.63 -11.97
C GLY A 427 -21.25 15.05 -12.98
N CYS A 428 -22.54 14.88 -12.66
CA CYS A 428 -23.57 14.58 -13.66
C CYS A 428 -23.97 15.88 -14.37
N ALA A 429 -23.26 16.23 -15.44
CA ALA A 429 -23.32 17.55 -16.07
C ALA A 429 -24.68 17.94 -16.67
N GLN A 430 -25.58 16.97 -16.85
CA GLN A 430 -26.93 17.16 -17.40
C GLN A 430 -28.03 17.14 -16.34
N VAL A 431 -27.66 17.20 -15.05
CA VAL A 431 -28.59 17.41 -13.95
C VAL A 431 -28.64 18.91 -13.65
N GLY A 432 -29.84 19.48 -13.75
CA GLY A 432 -30.12 20.88 -13.50
C GLY A 432 -31.35 21.10 -12.65
N ASP A 433 -31.86 22.33 -12.69
CA ASP A 433 -33.03 22.75 -11.89
C ASP A 433 -34.26 21.85 -12.11
N ALA A 434 -34.52 21.40 -13.34
CA ALA A 434 -35.66 20.55 -13.66
C ALA A 434 -35.55 19.15 -13.05
N GLY A 435 -34.36 18.55 -13.03
CA GLY A 435 -34.12 17.27 -12.35
C GLY A 435 -34.30 17.38 -10.85
N LEU A 436 -33.79 18.47 -10.24
CA LEU A 436 -33.87 18.67 -8.80
C LEU A 436 -35.29 18.93 -8.29
N GLU A 437 -36.21 19.40 -9.14
CA GLU A 437 -37.65 19.52 -8.82
C GLU A 437 -38.24 18.17 -8.36
N HIS A 438 -37.79 17.05 -8.93
CA HIS A 438 -38.27 15.71 -8.58
C HIS A 438 -37.91 15.29 -7.15
N LEU A 439 -36.86 15.86 -6.55
CA LEU A 439 -36.40 15.49 -5.20
C LEU A 439 -37.44 15.78 -4.11
N ARG A 440 -38.46 16.59 -4.38
CA ARG A 440 -39.62 16.81 -3.50
C ARG A 440 -40.35 15.50 -3.14
N GLY A 441 -40.21 14.46 -3.95
CA GLY A 441 -40.74 13.12 -3.68
C GLY A 441 -40.02 12.37 -2.56
N LEU A 442 -38.76 12.72 -2.24
CA LEU A 442 -37.93 12.00 -1.27
C LEU A 442 -38.11 12.53 0.15
N LYS A 443 -39.14 12.03 0.84
CA LYS A 443 -39.53 12.50 2.18
C LYS A 443 -38.52 12.21 3.29
N ASN A 444 -37.50 11.39 3.02
CA ASN A 444 -36.47 11.01 3.98
C ASN A 444 -35.08 11.58 3.65
N LEU A 445 -34.97 12.44 2.62
CA LEU A 445 -33.68 12.95 2.16
C LEU A 445 -33.03 13.84 3.23
N LYS A 446 -31.82 13.47 3.66
CA LYS A 446 -31.02 14.17 4.67
C LYS A 446 -29.75 14.78 4.11
N VAL A 447 -29.16 14.19 3.07
CA VAL A 447 -27.95 14.72 2.44
C VAL A 447 -28.12 14.75 0.93
N LEU A 448 -27.86 15.91 0.35
CA LEU A 448 -27.86 16.13 -1.09
C LEU A 448 -26.51 16.70 -1.51
N ARG A 449 -25.87 16.07 -2.48
CA ARG A 449 -24.67 16.59 -3.14
C ARG A 449 -24.90 16.65 -4.63
N VAL A 450 -24.75 17.84 -5.20
CA VAL A 450 -25.06 18.14 -6.60
C VAL A 450 -24.02 19.12 -7.13
N GLY A 451 -23.97 19.27 -8.45
CA GLY A 451 -23.11 20.25 -9.08
C GLY A 451 -23.35 20.37 -10.57
N GLY A 452 -22.62 21.30 -11.20
CA GLY A 452 -22.74 21.62 -12.61
C GLY A 452 -23.49 22.92 -12.87
N TYR A 453 -23.15 23.59 -13.98
CA TYR A 453 -23.61 24.94 -14.30
C TYR A 453 -25.13 25.07 -14.52
N GLN A 454 -25.84 23.96 -14.68
CA GLN A 454 -27.31 23.92 -14.79
C GLN A 454 -28.01 23.96 -13.42
N VAL A 455 -27.26 23.89 -12.32
CA VAL A 455 -27.77 24.09 -10.96
C VAL A 455 -27.67 25.59 -10.65
N THR A 456 -28.83 26.25 -10.53
CA THR A 456 -28.93 27.70 -10.31
C THR A 456 -29.68 28.01 -9.00
N ASP A 457 -29.97 29.28 -8.74
CA ASP A 457 -30.80 29.70 -7.61
C ASP A 457 -32.22 29.09 -7.66
N ALA A 458 -32.71 28.70 -8.84
CA ALA A 458 -33.98 27.99 -8.96
C ALA A 458 -33.93 26.62 -8.27
N SER A 459 -32.82 25.87 -8.38
CA SER A 459 -32.58 24.66 -7.57
C SER A 459 -32.64 24.94 -6.08
N LEU A 460 -32.10 26.06 -5.61
CA LEU A 460 -32.13 26.41 -4.18
C LEU A 460 -33.56 26.75 -3.72
N ALA A 461 -34.36 27.38 -4.59
CA ALA A 461 -35.78 27.62 -4.35
C ALA A 461 -36.60 26.32 -4.23
N ILE A 462 -36.14 25.23 -4.85
CA ILE A 462 -36.71 23.89 -4.71
C ILE A 462 -36.23 23.25 -3.40
N ILE A 463 -34.91 23.24 -3.17
CA ILE A 463 -34.24 22.60 -2.03
C ILE A 463 -34.72 23.17 -0.69
N LYS A 464 -35.06 24.47 -0.62
CA LYS A 464 -35.61 25.09 0.60
C LYS A 464 -36.85 24.37 1.16
N ASN A 465 -37.58 23.62 0.32
CA ASN A 465 -38.78 22.89 0.73
C ASN A 465 -38.49 21.48 1.24
N ILE A 466 -37.22 21.03 1.24
CA ILE A 466 -36.80 19.73 1.75
C ILE A 466 -36.40 19.87 3.23
N GLY A 467 -37.39 20.06 4.11
CA GLY A 467 -37.18 20.33 5.54
C GLY A 467 -36.44 19.23 6.33
N THR A 468 -36.27 18.04 5.74
CA THR A 468 -35.48 16.93 6.30
C THR A 468 -33.99 17.05 6.03
N LEU A 469 -33.56 17.99 5.18
CA LEU A 469 -32.16 18.14 4.79
C LEU A 469 -31.30 18.59 5.98
N ARG A 470 -30.12 17.99 6.10
CA ARG A 470 -29.12 18.25 7.13
C ARG A 470 -27.74 18.52 6.55
N GLY A 471 -27.44 17.98 5.38
CA GLY A 471 -26.20 18.24 4.64
C GLY A 471 -26.49 18.65 3.20
N LEU A 472 -25.87 19.72 2.74
CA LEU A 472 -25.93 20.18 1.35
C LEU A 472 -24.52 20.44 0.83
N THR A 473 -24.16 19.84 -0.30
CA THR A 473 -22.93 20.16 -1.04
C THR A 473 -23.28 20.57 -2.45
N ILE A 474 -22.76 21.71 -2.89
CA ILE A 474 -22.95 22.25 -4.23
C ILE A 474 -21.56 22.56 -4.81
N GLU A 475 -21.27 22.02 -5.99
CA GLU A 475 -20.01 22.30 -6.69
C GLU A 475 -20.21 22.72 -8.14
N ASP A 476 -19.34 23.59 -8.66
CA ASP A 476 -19.35 24.00 -10.07
C ASP A 476 -20.72 24.50 -10.57
N ALA A 477 -21.47 25.19 -9.71
CA ALA A 477 -22.85 25.61 -9.95
C ALA A 477 -22.96 27.12 -10.17
N ALA A 478 -24.01 27.54 -10.87
CA ALA A 478 -24.34 28.93 -11.16
C ALA A 478 -25.26 29.54 -10.08
N ILE A 479 -24.98 29.26 -8.81
CA ILE A 479 -25.69 29.85 -7.67
C ILE A 479 -25.08 31.19 -7.27
N THR A 480 -25.91 32.10 -6.76
CA THR A 480 -25.52 33.46 -6.33
C THR A 480 -25.80 33.70 -4.86
N ASP A 481 -25.38 34.86 -4.36
CA ASP A 481 -25.64 35.31 -2.99
C ASP A 481 -27.15 35.31 -2.67
N ALA A 482 -28.00 35.67 -3.64
CA ALA A 482 -29.46 35.63 -3.51
C ALA A 482 -29.98 34.19 -3.34
N GLY A 483 -29.39 33.23 -4.07
CA GLY A 483 -29.70 31.82 -3.92
C GLY A 483 -29.36 31.28 -2.53
N LEU A 484 -28.20 31.67 -1.98
CA LEU A 484 -27.79 31.26 -0.63
C LEU A 484 -28.79 31.74 0.44
N ALA A 485 -29.38 32.93 0.25
CA ALA A 485 -30.43 33.45 1.13
C ALA A 485 -31.68 32.56 1.17
N LEU A 486 -32.02 31.87 0.07
CA LEU A 486 -33.19 30.99 -0.01
C LEU A 486 -33.09 29.77 0.89
N LEU A 487 -31.88 29.36 1.27
CA LEU A 487 -31.64 28.19 2.10
C LEU A 487 -31.83 28.49 3.60
N VAL A 488 -31.89 29.77 3.99
CA VAL A 488 -32.12 30.18 5.38
C VAL A 488 -33.42 29.55 5.91
N GLY A 489 -33.35 29.02 7.13
CA GLY A 489 -34.46 28.29 7.75
C GLY A 489 -34.40 26.77 7.57
N LEU A 490 -33.62 26.25 6.63
CA LEU A 490 -33.32 24.82 6.60
C LEU A 490 -32.48 24.43 7.84
N PRO A 491 -32.75 23.27 8.46
CA PRO A 491 -32.00 22.79 9.63
C PRO A 491 -30.65 22.17 9.25
N LEU A 492 -29.88 22.84 8.39
CA LEU A 492 -28.58 22.37 7.90
C LEU A 492 -27.55 22.33 9.03
N GLU A 493 -26.87 21.20 9.13
CA GLU A 493 -25.73 20.96 10.02
C GLU A 493 -24.40 21.03 9.24
N GLU A 494 -24.45 20.84 7.92
CA GLU A 494 -23.31 20.84 7.02
C GLU A 494 -23.64 21.53 5.69
N ILE A 495 -22.81 22.50 5.31
CA ILE A 495 -22.87 23.18 4.01
C ILE A 495 -21.48 23.10 3.37
N GLY A 496 -21.46 22.64 2.12
CA GLY A 496 -20.29 22.64 1.24
C GLY A 496 -20.59 23.45 -0.03
N ILE A 497 -19.78 24.45 -0.33
CA ILE A 497 -19.88 25.24 -1.57
C ILE A 497 -18.50 25.29 -2.21
N SER A 498 -18.39 24.78 -3.44
CA SER A 498 -17.11 24.71 -4.16
C SER A 498 -17.24 25.26 -5.56
N ARG A 499 -16.31 26.12 -5.98
CA ARG A 499 -16.26 26.64 -7.37
C ARG A 499 -17.58 27.23 -7.86
N CYS A 500 -18.34 27.84 -6.94
CA CYS A 500 -19.54 28.62 -7.24
C CYS A 500 -19.12 30.10 -7.26
N TYR A 501 -18.62 30.54 -8.41
CA TYR A 501 -17.88 31.80 -8.52
C TYR A 501 -18.73 33.06 -8.35
N SER A 502 -20.06 32.94 -8.36
CA SER A 502 -20.99 34.05 -8.13
C SER A 502 -21.40 34.21 -6.65
N ILE A 503 -20.78 33.45 -5.74
CA ILE A 503 -20.90 33.64 -4.29
C ILE A 503 -19.77 34.53 -3.80
N THR A 504 -20.10 35.59 -3.09
CA THR A 504 -19.16 36.59 -2.59
C THR A 504 -19.22 36.73 -1.06
N ASP A 505 -18.51 37.70 -0.50
CA ASP A 505 -18.59 38.02 0.93
C ASP A 505 -19.99 38.52 1.34
N GLU A 506 -20.80 39.06 0.41
CA GLU A 506 -22.17 39.52 0.69
C GLU A 506 -23.10 38.34 1.01
N GLY A 507 -23.02 37.25 0.25
CA GLY A 507 -23.80 36.04 0.52
C GLY A 507 -23.52 35.42 1.89
N PHE A 508 -22.31 35.63 2.43
CA PHE A 508 -21.94 35.16 3.77
C PHE A 508 -22.71 35.86 4.89
N GLU A 509 -23.34 37.01 4.62
CA GLU A 509 -24.27 37.61 5.56
C GLU A 509 -25.41 36.66 5.94
N HIS A 510 -25.90 35.85 4.99
CA HIS A 510 -26.98 34.91 5.24
C HIS A 510 -26.52 33.71 6.06
N ILE A 511 -25.21 33.38 6.05
CA ILE A 511 -24.69 32.18 6.71
C ILE A 511 -24.89 32.22 8.23
N LYS A 512 -24.85 33.41 8.85
CA LYS A 512 -25.10 33.59 10.29
C LYS A 512 -26.47 33.06 10.73
N ASN A 513 -27.42 32.95 9.81
CA ASN A 513 -28.79 32.49 10.08
C ASN A 513 -28.95 30.97 10.04
N PHE A 514 -27.91 30.19 9.69
CA PHE A 514 -27.93 28.73 9.79
C PHE A 514 -27.65 28.27 11.23
N GLY A 515 -28.64 28.41 12.12
CA GLY A 515 -28.48 28.20 13.56
C GLY A 515 -28.08 26.79 14.00
N ASN A 516 -28.07 25.79 13.12
CA ASN A 516 -27.63 24.41 13.40
C ASN A 516 -26.29 24.05 12.75
N LEU A 517 -25.67 24.97 12.01
CA LEU A 517 -24.48 24.68 11.24
C LEU A 517 -23.30 24.32 12.14
N ARG A 518 -22.66 23.20 11.82
CA ARG A 518 -21.48 22.67 12.52
C ARG A 518 -20.28 22.54 11.60
N ARG A 519 -20.52 22.36 10.30
CA ARG A 519 -19.49 22.17 9.27
C ARG A 519 -19.75 23.10 8.10
N LEU A 520 -18.74 23.91 7.79
CA LEU A 520 -18.72 24.79 6.63
C LEU A 520 -17.50 24.43 5.78
N ASP A 521 -17.72 24.00 4.54
CA ASP A 521 -16.67 23.67 3.57
C ASP A 521 -16.77 24.60 2.36
N ILE A 522 -15.82 25.50 2.22
CA ILE A 522 -15.79 26.51 1.19
C ILE A 522 -14.49 26.35 0.41
N ARG A 523 -14.60 26.25 -0.91
CA ARG A 523 -13.44 26.08 -1.77
C ARG A 523 -13.56 26.82 -3.09
N GLY A 524 -12.52 27.56 -3.48
CA GLY A 524 -12.43 28.09 -4.84
C GLY A 524 -13.54 29.08 -5.18
N ILE A 525 -13.93 29.92 -4.21
CA ILE A 525 -14.88 31.03 -4.41
C ILE A 525 -14.20 32.36 -4.10
N PRO A 526 -14.61 33.48 -4.73
CA PRO A 526 -13.95 34.78 -4.61
C PRO A 526 -14.26 35.49 -3.28
N LEU A 527 -13.96 34.85 -2.15
CA LEU A 527 -14.03 35.49 -0.84
C LEU A 527 -12.77 36.31 -0.56
N SER A 528 -12.93 37.61 -0.35
CA SER A 528 -11.89 38.52 0.15
C SER A 528 -11.62 38.32 1.65
N GLY A 529 -12.59 37.76 2.37
CA GLY A 529 -12.51 37.48 3.79
C GLY A 529 -13.37 38.42 4.64
N SER A 530 -13.93 39.49 4.09
CA SER A 530 -14.81 40.41 4.81
C SER A 530 -16.12 39.74 5.31
N GLY A 531 -16.53 38.63 4.70
CA GLY A 531 -17.66 37.81 5.14
C GLY A 531 -17.37 36.96 6.39
N LEU A 532 -16.10 36.77 6.79
CA LEU A 532 -15.74 35.93 7.94
C LEU A 532 -16.22 36.51 9.28
N LYS A 533 -16.44 37.83 9.37
CA LYS A 533 -17.08 38.47 10.52
C LYS A 533 -18.40 37.83 10.92
N TYR A 534 -19.17 37.32 9.95
CA TYR A 534 -20.42 36.62 10.21
C TYR A 534 -20.19 35.22 10.79
N LEU A 535 -19.15 34.51 10.32
CA LEU A 535 -18.76 33.21 10.88
C LEU A 535 -18.31 33.32 12.33
N GLY A 536 -17.61 34.39 12.70
CA GLY A 536 -17.12 34.62 14.07
C GLY A 536 -18.19 34.56 15.16
N THR A 537 -19.47 34.76 14.79
CA THR A 537 -20.63 34.70 15.68
C THR A 537 -21.23 33.29 15.85
N MET A 538 -20.79 32.32 15.04
CA MET A 538 -21.40 30.99 14.95
C MET A 538 -20.70 29.98 15.88
N ASP A 539 -21.00 30.07 17.17
CA ASP A 539 -20.35 29.30 18.25
C ASP A 539 -20.50 27.76 18.14
N LYS A 540 -21.46 27.26 17.36
CA LYS A 540 -21.68 25.83 17.09
C LYS A 540 -20.73 25.24 16.04
N LEU A 541 -19.99 26.07 15.30
CA LEU A 541 -19.05 25.59 14.28
C LEU A 541 -17.92 24.77 14.90
N THR A 542 -17.72 23.59 14.34
CA THR A 542 -16.67 22.65 14.75
C THR A 542 -15.67 22.36 13.65
N ARG A 543 -16.05 22.60 12.39
CA ARG A 543 -15.21 22.46 11.21
C ARG A 543 -15.45 23.60 10.24
N VAL A 544 -14.37 24.28 9.87
CA VAL A 544 -14.36 25.34 8.86
C VAL A 544 -13.24 25.04 7.88
N LYS A 545 -13.54 24.98 6.59
CA LYS A 545 -12.56 24.93 5.51
C LYS A 545 -12.82 26.09 4.57
N LEU A 546 -11.76 26.79 4.20
CA LEU A 546 -11.78 27.99 3.37
C LEU A 546 -10.70 27.90 2.29
N SER A 547 -10.46 26.69 1.78
CA SER A 547 -9.33 26.43 0.89
C SER A 547 -9.47 27.17 -0.43
N GLU A 548 -8.37 27.60 -1.05
CA GLU A 548 -8.41 28.26 -2.37
C GLU A 548 -9.33 29.49 -2.36
N THR A 549 -9.23 30.33 -1.32
CA THR A 549 -9.96 31.60 -1.20
C THR A 549 -9.00 32.76 -0.99
N GLY A 550 -9.47 33.99 -1.15
CA GLY A 550 -8.70 35.21 -0.92
C GLY A 550 -8.52 35.59 0.56
N VAL A 551 -8.88 34.71 1.50
CA VAL A 551 -8.78 34.97 2.95
C VAL A 551 -7.32 35.27 3.35
N GLY A 552 -7.09 36.46 3.91
CA GLY A 552 -5.80 36.89 4.47
C GLY A 552 -5.81 37.03 5.98
N ASP A 553 -4.70 37.49 6.55
CA ASP A 553 -4.49 37.59 8.01
C ASP A 553 -5.55 38.44 8.74
N ALA A 554 -5.98 39.55 8.12
CA ALA A 554 -6.99 40.42 8.69
C ALA A 554 -8.31 39.67 8.95
N ALA A 555 -8.76 38.88 7.98
CA ALA A 555 -10.01 38.13 8.04
C ALA A 555 -9.97 36.96 9.04
N VAL A 556 -8.78 36.38 9.29
CA VAL A 556 -8.62 35.33 10.31
C VAL A 556 -8.94 35.85 11.72
N THR A 557 -8.75 37.16 11.98
CA THR A 557 -9.08 37.77 13.27
C THR A 557 -10.54 37.55 13.67
N ASP A 558 -11.45 37.53 12.69
CA ASP A 558 -12.88 37.31 12.92
C ASP A 558 -13.20 35.89 13.39
N LEU A 559 -12.30 34.92 13.19
CA LEU A 559 -12.48 33.54 13.64
C LEU A 559 -12.24 33.37 15.14
N ARG A 560 -11.78 34.41 15.87
CA ARG A 560 -11.43 34.34 17.30
C ARG A 560 -12.56 33.82 18.18
N GLY A 561 -13.82 34.07 17.79
CA GLY A 561 -15.03 33.64 18.50
C GLY A 561 -15.34 32.14 18.39
N LEU A 562 -14.73 31.42 17.44
CA LEU A 562 -15.02 30.01 17.16
C LEU A 562 -14.36 29.04 18.16
N LYS A 563 -14.70 29.16 19.44
CA LYS A 563 -14.05 28.40 20.52
C LYS A 563 -14.29 26.89 20.46
N ARG A 564 -15.31 26.41 19.73
CA ARG A 564 -15.58 24.98 19.52
C ARG A 564 -14.91 24.39 18.29
N LEU A 565 -14.14 25.20 17.55
CA LEU A 565 -13.49 24.76 16.32
C LEU A 565 -12.45 23.67 16.61
N THR A 566 -12.57 22.57 15.89
CA THR A 566 -11.66 21.42 16.01
C THR A 566 -10.90 21.15 14.71
N HIS A 567 -11.42 21.62 13.57
CA HIS A 567 -10.84 21.42 12.25
C HIS A 567 -10.87 22.74 11.49
N LEU A 568 -9.69 23.24 11.13
CA LEU A 568 -9.52 24.43 10.32
C LEU A 568 -8.66 24.11 9.09
N CYS A 569 -9.14 24.46 7.91
CA CYS A 569 -8.38 24.32 6.66
C CYS A 569 -8.30 25.68 5.98
N LEU A 570 -7.07 26.20 5.87
CA LEU A 570 -6.70 27.45 5.24
C LEU A 570 -5.71 27.20 4.10
N ARG A 571 -5.68 25.98 3.56
CA ARG A 571 -4.82 25.63 2.42
C ARG A 571 -5.05 26.59 1.25
N GLN A 572 -3.96 27.07 0.65
CA GLN A 572 -4.01 27.96 -0.51
C GLN A 572 -4.86 29.23 -0.23
N THR A 573 -4.56 29.87 0.90
CA THR A 573 -5.08 31.18 1.28
C THR A 573 -3.92 32.17 1.44
N GLN A 574 -4.22 33.45 1.68
CA GLN A 574 -3.23 34.54 1.76
C GLN A 574 -2.72 34.79 3.19
N ILE A 575 -2.83 33.81 4.09
CA ILE A 575 -2.38 33.96 5.49
C ILE A 575 -0.86 33.86 5.60
N THR A 576 -0.32 34.52 6.62
CA THR A 576 1.10 34.51 6.99
C THR A 576 1.27 34.22 8.48
N ASP A 577 2.49 34.40 9.00
CA ASP A 577 2.78 34.31 10.43
C ASP A 577 1.97 35.32 11.29
N ALA A 578 1.38 36.35 10.67
CA ALA A 578 0.52 37.31 11.37
C ALA A 578 -0.79 36.67 11.88
N SER A 579 -1.28 35.59 11.26
CA SER A 579 -2.47 34.85 11.72
C SER A 579 -2.24 34.00 12.97
N LEU A 580 -0.98 33.70 13.32
CA LEU A 580 -0.69 32.69 14.35
C LEU A 580 -1.26 33.01 15.74
N PRO A 581 -1.22 34.26 16.26
CA PRO A 581 -1.80 34.56 17.57
C PRO A 581 -3.29 34.19 17.65
N ILE A 582 -4.03 34.34 16.56
CA ILE A 582 -5.45 33.98 16.50
C ILE A 582 -5.63 32.46 16.44
N ILE A 583 -4.88 31.80 15.55
CA ILE A 583 -4.94 30.34 15.38
C ILE A 583 -4.53 29.60 16.66
N ILE A 584 -3.49 30.07 17.36
CA ILE A 584 -3.06 29.54 18.66
C ILE A 584 -4.17 29.72 19.72
N GLY A 585 -4.94 30.81 19.63
CA GLY A 585 -6.09 31.06 20.50
C GLY A 585 -7.31 30.16 20.25
N LEU A 586 -7.30 29.32 19.21
CA LEU A 586 -8.30 28.29 18.93
C LEU A 586 -7.89 26.97 19.59
N THR A 587 -7.91 26.94 20.92
CA THR A 587 -7.30 25.89 21.76
C THR A 587 -7.88 24.49 21.60
N ASN A 588 -9.04 24.34 20.93
CA ASN A 588 -9.69 23.06 20.68
C ASN A 588 -9.32 22.44 19.32
N LEU A 589 -8.44 23.08 18.53
CA LEU A 589 -8.00 22.56 17.24
C LEU A 589 -7.32 21.20 17.38
N LYS A 590 -7.78 20.26 16.55
CA LYS A 590 -7.25 18.90 16.37
C LYS A 590 -6.65 18.70 14.99
N TYR A 591 -7.07 19.50 14.01
CA TYR A 591 -6.56 19.46 12.65
C TYR A 591 -6.44 20.89 12.11
N LEU A 592 -5.28 21.22 11.57
CA LEU A 592 -4.98 22.47 10.90
C LEU A 592 -4.25 22.18 9.59
N ASP A 593 -4.85 22.56 8.46
CA ASP A 593 -4.17 22.54 7.16
C ASP A 593 -3.89 23.96 6.72
N ILE A 594 -2.61 24.28 6.58
CA ILE A 594 -2.07 25.58 6.16
C ILE A 594 -1.16 25.40 4.94
N GLY A 595 -1.38 24.33 4.18
CA GLY A 595 -0.52 24.05 3.04
C GLY A 595 -0.67 25.07 1.92
N GLN A 596 0.42 25.35 1.22
CA GLN A 596 0.46 26.39 0.18
C GLN A 596 -0.02 27.77 0.71
N THR A 597 0.43 28.17 1.90
CA THR A 597 0.19 29.51 2.47
C THR A 597 1.52 30.25 2.66
N GLY A 598 1.45 31.52 3.08
CA GLY A 598 2.61 32.34 3.44
C GLY A 598 3.15 32.12 4.86
N VAL A 599 2.68 31.10 5.60
CA VAL A 599 3.21 30.77 6.93
C VAL A 599 4.64 30.23 6.80
N SER A 600 5.59 30.79 7.55
CA SER A 600 6.99 30.39 7.49
C SER A 600 7.25 29.06 8.20
N ASP A 601 8.41 28.44 7.96
CA ASP A 601 8.80 27.22 8.69
C ASP A 601 8.91 27.46 10.20
N ASP A 602 9.35 28.65 10.61
CA ASP A 602 9.40 29.05 12.02
C ASP A 602 7.99 29.28 12.58
N GLY A 603 7.08 29.82 11.77
CA GLY A 603 5.67 29.89 12.09
C GLY A 603 5.05 28.51 12.36
N VAL A 604 5.36 27.52 11.51
CA VAL A 604 4.93 26.13 11.72
C VAL A 604 5.51 25.53 13.00
N LYS A 605 6.80 25.76 13.30
CA LYS A 605 7.41 25.32 14.56
C LYS A 605 6.68 25.93 15.77
N ARG A 606 6.33 27.23 15.70
CA ARG A 606 5.56 27.92 16.76
C ARG A 606 4.16 27.32 16.94
N LEU A 607 3.46 27.02 15.85
CA LEU A 607 2.18 26.34 15.87
C LEU A 607 2.30 24.94 16.48
N ALA A 608 3.27 24.14 16.05
CA ALA A 608 3.50 22.79 16.57
C ALA A 608 3.80 22.78 18.08
N LYS A 609 4.56 23.77 18.56
CA LYS A 609 4.83 23.96 19.99
C LYS A 609 3.58 24.35 20.78
N SER A 610 2.76 25.24 20.23
CA SER A 610 1.60 25.81 20.95
C SER A 610 0.34 24.94 20.86
N LEU A 611 0.18 24.18 19.77
CA LEU A 611 -0.94 23.30 19.49
C LEU A 611 -0.49 21.84 19.46
N SER A 612 0.16 21.38 20.53
CA SER A 612 0.83 20.06 20.59
C SER A 612 -0.07 18.84 20.33
N LYS A 613 -1.40 19.00 20.43
CA LYS A 613 -2.40 17.95 20.15
C LYS A 613 -3.05 18.07 18.76
N CYS A 614 -2.68 19.09 17.98
CA CYS A 614 -3.24 19.36 16.66
C CYS A 614 -2.37 18.74 15.56
N LYS A 615 -2.98 18.00 14.65
CA LYS A 615 -2.31 17.57 13.42
C LYS A 615 -2.20 18.76 12.48
N ILE A 616 -0.98 19.23 12.24
CA ILE A 616 -0.68 20.31 11.31
C ILE A 616 -0.24 19.72 9.97
N VAL A 617 -0.86 20.17 8.89
CA VAL A 617 -0.52 19.83 7.50
C VAL A 617 0.01 21.09 6.82
N ARG A 618 1.17 20.96 6.16
CA ARG A 618 1.85 21.99 5.37
C ARG A 618 1.98 21.51 3.92
#